data_AF-A0A660Y3S4-F1
#
_entry.id   AF-A0A660Y3S4-F1
#
_cell.length_a   1.000
_cell.length_b   1.000
_cell.length_c   1.000
_cell.angle_alpha   90.00
_cell.angle_beta   90.00
_cell.angle_gamma   90.00
#
_symmetry.space_group_name_H-M   'P 1'
#
loop_
_entity.id
_entity.type
_entity.pdbx_description
1 polymer ?
#
loop_
_entity_poly.entity_id
_entity_poly.type
_entity_poly.pdbx_seq_one_letter_code
_entity_poly.pdbx_strand_id
1 'polypeptide(L)'
;MVAVYVDKLASPLGLTQLQVRIFRVALLAAMGQVFLLVLLLVLMYFDLRGSSVAVSGTFLLLNIGLTWYSLKLGPGYYGWGYVLACFGGILVGMGFLINRLKNLIYLTFVRQPILG
;
A
#
# COMPACT_ATOMS: atom_id res chain seq x y z
N MET A 1 -3.07 -17.35 -5.87
CA MET A 1 -4.05 -18.37 -5.44
C MET A 1 -5.48 -17.81 -5.38
N VAL A 2 -5.75 -16.69 -4.69
CA VAL A 2 -7.12 -16.16 -4.51
C VAL A 2 -7.81 -15.66 -5.79
N ALA A 3 -7.07 -15.05 -6.74
CA ALA A 3 -7.65 -14.55 -8.01
C ALA A 3 -8.22 -15.66 -8.93
N VAL A 4 -7.79 -16.92 -8.75
CA VAL A 4 -8.25 -18.08 -9.53
C VAL A 4 -9.62 -18.57 -9.05
N TYR A 5 -9.97 -18.33 -7.77
CA TYR A 5 -11.25 -18.72 -7.20
C TYR A 5 -12.39 -17.73 -7.49
N VAL A 6 -12.08 -16.60 -8.14
CA VAL A 6 -13.07 -15.56 -8.44
C VAL A 6 -14.23 -16.11 -9.26
N ASP A 7 -13.96 -16.99 -10.22
CA ASP A 7 -15.00 -17.54 -11.10
C ASP A 7 -15.96 -18.48 -10.34
N LYS A 8 -15.45 -19.17 -9.32
CA LYS A 8 -16.26 -20.01 -8.41
C LYS A 8 -17.11 -19.18 -7.44
N LEU A 9 -16.65 -17.98 -7.07
CA LEU A 9 -17.41 -17.05 -6.23
C LEU A 9 -18.37 -16.20 -7.06
N ALA A 10 -18.09 -15.97 -8.34
CA ALA A 10 -18.90 -15.15 -9.22
C ALA A 10 -20.17 -15.84 -9.70
N SER A 11 -20.15 -17.18 -9.86
CA SER A 11 -21.31 -17.95 -10.32
C SER A 11 -22.54 -17.85 -9.38
N PRO A 12 -22.42 -17.92 -8.04
CA PRO A 12 -23.58 -17.69 -7.16
C PRO A 12 -24.00 -16.22 -7.06
N LEU A 13 -23.11 -15.26 -7.38
CA LEU A 13 -23.40 -13.83 -7.29
C LEU A 13 -23.97 -13.21 -8.59
N GLY A 14 -24.04 -13.96 -9.69
CA GLY A 14 -24.56 -13.45 -10.97
C GLY A 14 -23.75 -12.30 -11.56
N LEU A 15 -22.44 -12.24 -11.28
CA LEU A 15 -21.60 -11.11 -11.69
C LEU A 15 -21.37 -11.08 -13.21
N THR A 16 -21.48 -9.89 -13.79
CA THR A 16 -21.12 -9.64 -15.18
C THR A 16 -19.60 -9.79 -15.37
N GLN A 17 -19.13 -10.19 -16.56
CA GLN A 17 -17.69 -10.35 -16.84
C GLN A 17 -16.85 -9.09 -16.50
N LEU A 18 -17.43 -7.90 -16.67
CA LEU A 18 -16.78 -6.64 -16.32
C LEU A 18 -16.54 -6.52 -14.80
N GLN A 19 -17.52 -6.91 -13.99
CA GLN A 19 -17.41 -6.91 -12.52
C GLN A 19 -16.37 -7.93 -12.04
N VAL A 20 -16.31 -9.10 -12.67
CA VAL A 20 -15.27 -10.11 -12.39
C VAL A 20 -13.87 -9.56 -12.66
N ARG A 21 -13.69 -8.85 -13.77
CA ARG A 21 -12.40 -8.22 -14.11
C ARG A 21 -12.01 -7.14 -13.08
N ILE A 22 -12.94 -6.26 -12.71
CA ILE A 22 -12.69 -5.23 -11.68
C ILE A 22 -12.35 -5.88 -10.34
N PHE A 23 -13.08 -6.93 -9.95
CA PHE A 23 -12.84 -7.66 -8.72
C PHE A 23 -11.43 -8.25 -8.66
N ARG A 24 -10.94 -8.85 -9.75
CA ARG A 24 -9.57 -9.38 -9.82
C ARG A 24 -8.51 -8.30 -9.61
N VAL A 25 -8.69 -7.12 -10.21
CA VAL A 25 -7.76 -5.98 -10.03
C VAL A 25 -7.84 -5.42 -8.62
N ALA A 26 -9.04 -5.27 -8.07
CA ALA A 26 -9.25 -4.83 -6.69
C ALA A 26 -8.61 -5.78 -5.67
N LEU A 27 -8.66 -7.09 -5.93
CA LEU A 27 -8.01 -8.10 -5.10
C LEU A 27 -6.49 -7.93 -5.10
N LEU A 28 -5.89 -7.68 -6.26
CA LEU A 28 -4.46 -7.40 -6.38
C LEU A 28 -4.07 -6.13 -5.62
N ALA A 29 -4.88 -5.07 -5.74
CA ALA A 29 -4.68 -3.85 -4.99
C ALA A 29 -4.79 -4.06 -3.47
N ALA A 30 -5.75 -4.88 -3.02
CA ALA A 30 -5.96 -5.22 -1.62
C ALA A 30 -4.76 -5.99 -1.04
N MET A 31 -4.13 -6.88 -1.82
CA MET A 31 -2.88 -7.53 -1.39
C MET A 31 -1.78 -6.49 -1.15
N GLY A 32 -1.63 -5.51 -2.04
CA GLY A 32 -0.72 -4.38 -1.84
C GLY A 32 -1.08 -3.53 -0.61
N GLN A 33 -2.37 -3.32 -0.35
CA GLN A 33 -2.84 -2.58 0.82
C GLN A 33 -2.45 -3.26 2.13
N VAL A 34 -2.46 -4.59 2.19
CA VAL A 34 -2.00 -5.33 3.38
C VAL A 34 -0.53 -5.03 3.65
N PHE A 35 0.33 -4.99 2.62
CA PHE A 35 1.74 -4.59 2.81
C PHE A 35 1.87 -3.15 3.30
N LEU A 36 1.06 -2.23 2.76
CA LEU A 36 1.05 -0.84 3.21
C LEU A 36 0.60 -0.72 4.68
N LEU A 37 -0.39 -1.50 5.12
CA LEU A 37 -0.83 -1.56 6.51
C LEU A 37 0.26 -2.11 7.44
N VAL A 38 0.94 -3.18 7.03
CA VAL A 38 2.08 -3.72 7.80
C VAL A 38 3.18 -2.67 7.92
N LEU A 39 3.47 -1.93 6.85
CA LEU A 39 4.48 -0.89 6.87
C LEU A 39 4.09 0.31 7.76
N LEU A 40 2.82 0.71 7.77
CA LEU A 40 2.29 1.70 8.71
C LEU A 40 2.39 1.22 10.16
N LEU A 41 2.09 -0.05 10.43
CA LEU A 41 2.25 -0.64 11.76
C LEU A 41 3.71 -0.58 12.22
N VAL A 42 4.66 -0.90 11.34
CA VAL A 42 6.10 -0.80 11.64
C VAL A 42 6.52 0.65 11.90
N LEU A 43 6.04 1.61 11.09
CA LEU A 43 6.33 3.04 11.32
C LEU A 43 5.79 3.52 12.67
N MET A 44 4.55 3.12 13.01
CA MET A 44 3.97 3.42 14.31
C MET A 44 4.70 2.72 15.47
N TYR A 45 5.22 1.51 15.25
CA TYR A 45 6.02 0.78 16.25
C TYR A 45 7.28 1.55 16.64
N PHE A 46 7.94 2.20 15.68
CA PHE A 46 9.08 3.09 15.93
C PHE A 46 8.68 4.51 16.40
N ASP A 47 7.40 4.71 16.76
CA ASP A 47 6.79 5.98 17.18
C ASP A 47 6.94 7.12 16.14
N LEU A 48 7.09 6.77 14.85
CA LEU A 48 7.18 7.72 13.73
C LEU A 48 5.77 8.16 13.27
N ARG A 49 5.02 8.79 14.19
CA ARG A 49 3.64 9.18 13.94
C ARG A 49 3.52 10.14 12.74
N GLY A 50 4.45 11.10 12.62
CA GLY A 50 4.48 12.04 11.50
C GLY A 50 4.70 11.35 10.14
N SER A 51 5.64 10.41 10.05
CA SER A 51 5.86 9.64 8.82
C SER A 51 4.65 8.76 8.48
N SER A 52 3.98 8.20 9.48
CA SER A 52 2.77 7.38 9.27
C SER A 52 1.62 8.19 8.67
N VAL A 53 1.41 9.41 9.14
CA VAL A 53 0.42 10.36 8.58
C VAL A 53 0.82 10.80 7.17
N ALA A 54 2.11 11.05 6.92
CA ALA A 54 2.59 11.38 5.58
C ALA A 54 2.32 10.23 4.59
N VAL A 55 2.61 8.99 4.97
CA VAL A 55 2.38 7.81 4.13
C VAL A 55 0.88 7.61 3.86
N SER A 56 0.03 7.65 4.89
CA SER A 56 -1.42 7.51 4.69
C SER A 56 -2.02 8.67 3.89
N GLY A 57 -1.52 9.90 4.09
CA GLY A 57 -1.87 11.07 3.29
C GLY A 57 -1.48 10.94 1.83
N THR A 58 -0.24 10.48 1.54
CA THR A 58 0.19 10.20 0.16
C THR A 58 -0.67 9.12 -0.50
N PHE A 59 -0.98 8.05 0.23
CA PHE A 59 -1.88 7.01 -0.25
C PHE A 59 -3.26 7.58 -0.59
N LEU A 60 -3.86 8.38 0.29
CA LEU A 60 -5.18 9.00 0.08
C LEU A 60 -5.18 9.91 -1.16
N LEU A 61 -4.21 10.81 -1.28
CA LEU A 61 -4.12 11.76 -2.39
C LEU A 61 -3.91 11.05 -3.73
N LEU A 62 -2.99 10.08 -3.77
CA LEU A 62 -2.77 9.26 -4.95
C LEU A 62 -4.02 8.47 -5.31
N ASN A 63 -4.69 7.87 -4.32
CA ASN A 63 -5.88 7.07 -4.56
C ASN A 63 -7.02 7.91 -5.15
N ILE A 64 -7.29 9.10 -4.59
CA ILE A 64 -8.32 10.01 -5.10
C ILE A 64 -7.96 10.47 -6.52
N GLY A 65 -6.74 10.98 -6.73
CA GLY A 65 -6.31 11.51 -8.02
C GLY A 65 -6.33 10.45 -9.13
N LEU A 66 -5.78 9.27 -8.84
CA LEU A 66 -5.74 8.17 -9.80
C LEU A 66 -7.12 7.58 -10.05
N THR A 67 -7.98 7.47 -9.04
CA THR A 67 -9.36 7.01 -9.23
C THR A 67 -10.14 7.99 -10.12
N TRP A 68 -9.98 9.30 -9.90
CA TRP A 68 -10.61 10.32 -10.74
C TRP A 68 -10.15 10.25 -12.20
N TYR A 69 -8.86 9.95 -12.41
CA TYR A 69 -8.31 9.71 -13.74
C TYR A 69 -8.83 8.40 -14.37
N SER A 70 -8.88 7.30 -13.60
CA SER A 70 -9.43 6.03 -14.05
C SER A 70 -10.91 6.13 -14.42
N LEU A 71 -11.69 6.99 -13.75
CA LEU A 71 -13.09 7.24 -14.10
C LEU A 71 -13.24 7.84 -15.51
N LYS A 72 -12.34 8.74 -15.91
CA LYS A 72 -12.35 9.36 -17.25
C LYS A 72 -11.96 8.40 -18.37
N LEU A 73 -11.06 7.46 -18.10
CA LEU A 73 -10.61 6.45 -19.06
C LEU A 73 -11.66 5.36 -19.34
N GLY A 74 -12.74 5.31 -18.55
CA GLY A 74 -13.85 4.39 -18.72
C GLY A 74 -13.70 3.05 -17.97
N PRO A 75 -14.70 2.15 -18.11
CA PRO A 75 -14.88 0.99 -17.24
C PRO A 75 -13.75 -0.05 -17.24
N GLY A 76 -12.92 -0.05 -18.29
CA GLY A 76 -11.79 -0.98 -18.42
C GLY A 76 -10.63 -0.72 -17.45
N TYR A 77 -10.51 0.52 -16.95
CA TYR A 77 -9.39 0.96 -16.09
C TYR A 77 -9.75 1.03 -14.61
N TYR A 78 -10.96 0.63 -14.23
CA TYR A 78 -11.40 0.66 -12.85
C TYR A 78 -10.54 -0.27 -11.98
N GLY A 79 -10.12 0.22 -10.81
CA GLY A 79 -9.26 -0.48 -9.87
C GLY A 79 -7.75 -0.28 -10.07
N TRP A 80 -7.29 0.12 -11.26
CA TRP A 80 -5.85 0.36 -11.50
C TRP A 80 -5.28 1.51 -10.69
N GLY A 81 -6.05 2.58 -10.49
CA GLY A 81 -5.65 3.69 -9.64
C GLY A 81 -5.38 3.27 -8.19
N TYR A 82 -6.14 2.30 -7.68
CA TYR A 82 -5.92 1.77 -6.33
C TYR A 82 -4.60 0.99 -6.23
N VAL A 83 -4.29 0.13 -7.21
CA VAL A 83 -3.01 -0.59 -7.25
C VAL A 83 -1.82 0.38 -7.21
N LEU A 84 -1.85 1.38 -8.09
CA LEU A 84 -0.78 2.37 -8.20
C LEU A 84 -0.65 3.23 -6.92
N ALA A 85 -1.77 3.58 -6.28
CA ALA A 85 -1.75 4.29 -5.00
C ALA A 85 -1.10 3.46 -3.88
N CYS A 86 -1.39 2.15 -3.81
CA CYS A 86 -0.73 1.25 -2.87
C CYS A 86 0.79 1.20 -3.11
N PHE A 87 1.23 1.04 -4.36
CA PHE A 87 2.65 1.02 -4.70
C PHE A 87 3.35 2.34 -4.35
N GLY A 88 2.72 3.48 -4.64
CA GLY A 88 3.26 4.79 -4.28
C GLY A 88 3.42 4.95 -2.77
N GLY A 89 2.41 4.56 -1.99
CA GLY A 89 2.48 4.62 -0.52
C GLY A 89 3.54 3.70 0.07
N ILE A 90 3.71 2.49 -0.49
CA ILE A 90 4.78 1.56 -0.07
C ILE A 90 6.16 2.16 -0.32
N LEU A 91 6.41 2.74 -1.50
CA LEU A 91 7.71 3.35 -1.83
C LEU A 91 8.05 4.49 -0.87
N VAL A 92 7.10 5.39 -0.61
CA VAL A 92 7.28 6.52 0.33
C VAL A 92 7.55 6.00 1.74
N GLY A 93 6.76 5.04 2.20
CA GLY A 93 6.90 4.50 3.54
C GLY A 93 8.18 3.69 3.76
N MET A 94 8.63 2.95 2.75
CA MET A 94 9.92 2.25 2.78
C MET A 94 11.08 3.24 2.88
N GLY A 95 11.00 4.36 2.17
CA GLY A 95 11.98 5.45 2.25
C GLY A 95 12.12 6.01 3.68
N PHE A 96 11.00 6.26 4.36
CA PHE A 96 11.01 6.70 5.76
C PHE A 96 11.59 5.65 6.70
N LEU A 97 11.23 4.38 6.51
CA LEU A 97 11.71 3.28 7.34
C LEU A 97 13.23 3.12 7.24
N ILE A 98 13.78 3.13 6.03
CA ILE A 98 15.23 3.02 5.79
C ILE A 98 15.98 4.19 6.41
N ASN A 99 15.47 5.42 6.22
CA ASN A 99 16.10 6.60 6.80
C ASN A 99 16.11 6.52 8.34
N ARG A 100 15.05 6.00 8.97
CA ARG A 100 15.01 5.85 10.42
C ARG A 100 15.93 4.75 10.93
N LEU A 101 15.96 3.59 10.27
CA LEU A 101 16.85 2.47 10.63
C LEU A 101 18.33 2.88 10.61
N LYS A 102 18.75 3.64 9.59
CA LYS A 102 20.13 4.18 9.51
C LYS A 102 20.47 5.08 10.71
N ASN A 103 19.54 5.93 11.12
CA ASN A 103 19.73 6.78 12.29
C ASN A 103 19.76 5.99 13.61
N LEU A 104 18.97 4.91 13.71
CA LEU A 104 18.98 4.04 14.88
C LEU A 104 20.33 3.32 15.06
N ILE A 105 20.86 2.74 13.97
CA ILE A 105 22.16 2.06 13.95
C ILE A 105 23.27 3.03 14.37
N TYR A 106 23.25 4.26 13.84
CA TYR A 106 24.23 5.28 14.21
C TYR A 106 24.23 5.58 15.72
N LEU A 107 23.06 5.73 16.33
CA LEU A 107 22.92 6.02 17.75
C LEU A 107 23.34 4.84 18.65
N THR A 108 23.10 3.60 18.25
CA THR A 108 23.45 2.42 19.07
C THR A 108 24.96 2.18 19.11
N PHE A 109 25.68 2.36 18.00
CA PHE A 109 27.13 2.09 17.94
C PHE A 109 28.00 3.23 18.47
N VAL A 110 27.53 4.49 18.42
CA VAL A 110 28.31 5.64 18.90
C VAL A 110 28.24 5.81 20.43
N ARG A 111 27.23 5.22 21.08
CA ARG A 111 27.01 5.36 22.53
C ARG A 111 27.62 4.25 23.40
N GLN A 112 28.32 3.28 22.81
CA GLN A 112 29.12 2.36 23.61
C GLN A 112 30.40 3.08 24.03
N PRO A 113 30.58 3.47 25.31
CA PRO A 113 31.89 3.89 25.76
C PRO A 113 32.83 2.71 25.54
N ILE A 114 33.88 2.94 24.76
CA ILE A 114 35.09 2.11 24.78
C ILE A 114 35.65 2.25 26.19
N LEU A 115 35.20 1.39 27.10
CA LEU A 115 35.80 1.19 28.41
C LEU A 115 37.21 0.67 28.14
N GLY A 116 38.18 1.58 28.10
CA GLY A 116 39.59 1.32 28.30
C GLY A 116 39.92 1.38 29.77
#